data_AF-A0A437S8M5-F1
#
_entry.id   AF-A0A437S8M5-F1
#
_cell.length_a   1.000
_cell.length_b   1.000
_cell.length_c   1.000
_cell.angle_alpha   90.00
_cell.angle_beta   90.00
_cell.angle_gamma   90.00
#
_symmetry.space_group_name_H-M   'P 1'
#
loop_
_entity.id
_entity.type
_entity.pdbx_description
1 polymer ?
#
loop_
_entity_poly.entity_id
_entity_poly.type
_entity_poly.pdbx_seq_one_letter_code
_entity_poly.pdbx_strand_id
1 'polypeptide(L)'
;MFNENMLTWKQYENIRDKYSHIASFAYWPKWHKGNKAEPLIVRSEDEFNERLLNKIHCNAVIVGFNYGINDDIEKIIDDNSLNGEQQVTELKKSMYFSNQYGGSYGKKALNEAFKGTFVEGAYMTDLFKFKLSEKNWEGTGMPTAKGSEFKKRLKEKPEKIEFNIKGLRYELYNVAEIKQDPIFIFLGEGLFDDEIMSLINVSFPKYFPNSKIYIFSHYQRRGYKKEDFIFEAENLLKRIKSDYGDSF
;
A
#
# COMPACT_ATOMS: atom_id res chain seq x y z
N MET A 1 -6.64 9.08 19.08
CA MET A 1 -5.58 8.68 18.13
C MET A 1 -6.12 8.33 16.74
N PHE A 2 -7.20 7.55 16.58
CA PHE A 2 -7.64 7.07 15.25
C PHE A 2 -8.36 8.07 14.31
N ASN A 3 -8.44 9.35 14.66
CA ASN A 3 -9.02 10.38 13.79
C ASN A 3 -8.00 11.42 13.31
N GLU A 4 -6.72 11.30 13.66
CA GLU A 4 -5.74 12.34 13.36
C GLU A 4 -5.24 12.30 11.92
N ASN A 5 -5.20 11.12 11.31
CA ASN A 5 -4.82 10.93 9.91
C ASN A 5 -6.01 10.61 9.00
N MET A 6 -7.21 11.14 9.29
CA MET A 6 -8.30 11.14 8.30
C MET A 6 -7.94 12.03 7.12
N LEU A 7 -8.21 11.58 5.90
CA LEU A 7 -7.86 12.36 4.72
C LEU A 7 -8.92 13.41 4.41
N THR A 8 -8.44 14.60 4.08
CA THR A 8 -9.20 15.68 3.44
C THR A 8 -9.18 15.54 1.92
N TRP A 9 -10.03 16.30 1.22
CA TRP A 9 -10.02 16.36 -0.24
C TRP A 9 -8.63 16.72 -0.79
N LYS A 10 -7.99 17.76 -0.24
CA LYS A 10 -6.67 18.22 -0.68
C LYS A 10 -5.61 17.12 -0.55
N GLN A 11 -5.60 16.40 0.57
CA GLN A 11 -4.66 15.30 0.78
C GLN A 11 -4.94 14.12 -0.17
N TYR A 12 -6.21 13.78 -0.38
CA TYR A 12 -6.61 12.78 -1.38
C TYR A 12 -6.15 13.17 -2.79
N GLU A 13 -6.35 14.42 -3.19
CA GLU A 13 -5.92 14.96 -4.49
C GLU A 13 -4.40 14.90 -4.66
N ASN A 14 -3.63 15.34 -3.66
CA ASN A 14 -2.17 15.23 -3.69
C ASN A 14 -1.69 13.80 -3.93
N ILE A 15 -2.28 12.83 -3.22
CA ILE A 15 -1.94 11.41 -3.37
C ILE A 15 -2.37 10.91 -4.74
N ARG A 16 -3.60 11.20 -5.18
CA ARG A 16 -4.09 10.83 -6.51
C ARG A 16 -3.13 11.30 -7.58
N ASP A 17 -2.75 12.56 -7.54
CA ASP A 17 -1.96 13.18 -8.59
C ASP A 17 -0.53 12.63 -8.64
N LYS A 18 0.08 12.33 -7.48
CA LYS A 18 1.45 11.78 -7.41
C LYS A 18 1.49 10.25 -7.56
N TYR A 19 0.59 9.52 -6.90
CA TYR A 19 0.71 8.09 -6.60
C TYR A 19 -0.44 7.21 -7.09
N SER A 20 -1.38 7.71 -7.93
CA SER A 20 -2.49 6.90 -8.47
C SER A 20 -2.11 5.56 -9.10
N HIS A 21 -0.87 5.43 -9.58
CA HIS A 21 -0.30 4.24 -10.20
C HIS A 21 0.15 3.14 -9.21
N ILE A 22 0.21 3.43 -7.91
CA ILE A 22 0.66 2.44 -6.90
C ILE A 22 -0.12 2.52 -5.59
N ALA A 23 -0.97 3.54 -5.45
CA ALA A 23 -1.70 3.79 -4.25
C ALA A 23 -3.18 3.47 -4.42
N SER A 24 -3.83 3.08 -3.33
CA SER A 24 -5.27 2.82 -3.26
C SER A 24 -5.75 2.89 -1.82
N PHE A 25 -7.02 2.54 -1.58
CA PHE A 25 -7.58 2.40 -0.22
C PHE A 25 -8.27 1.06 0.00
N ALA A 26 -8.17 0.52 1.21
CA ALA A 26 -8.90 -0.67 1.65
C ALA A 26 -10.36 -0.32 2.04
N TYR A 27 -11.14 0.27 1.13
CA TYR A 27 -12.49 0.75 1.40
C TYR A 27 -13.58 0.02 0.60
N TRP A 28 -14.66 -0.39 1.29
CA TRP A 28 -15.77 -1.14 0.69
C TRP A 28 -17.13 -0.53 1.10
N PRO A 29 -17.77 0.29 0.23
CA PRO A 29 -19.01 1.00 0.57
C PRO A 29 -20.14 0.09 1.09
N LYS A 30 -20.96 0.60 2.03
CA LYS A 30 -22.05 -0.18 2.66
C LYS A 30 -23.13 -0.67 1.67
N TRP A 31 -23.44 0.13 0.65
CA TRP A 31 -24.40 -0.23 -0.40
C TRP A 31 -23.88 -1.33 -1.33
N HIS A 32 -22.57 -1.60 -1.30
CA HIS A 32 -21.99 -2.63 -2.12
C HIS A 32 -22.35 -4.02 -1.57
N LYS A 33 -23.31 -4.67 -2.24
CA LYS A 33 -23.71 -6.06 -1.99
C LYS A 33 -23.05 -6.95 -3.03
N GLY A 34 -21.93 -7.57 -2.67
CA GLY A 34 -21.29 -8.59 -3.50
C GLY A 34 -19.77 -8.48 -3.56
N ASN A 35 -19.21 -9.07 -4.60
CA ASN A 35 -17.81 -9.51 -4.61
C ASN A 35 -16.82 -8.55 -5.31
N LYS A 36 -17.29 -7.39 -5.76
CA LYS A 36 -16.55 -6.41 -6.55
C LYS A 36 -16.97 -4.99 -6.16
N ALA A 37 -16.35 -4.36 -5.17
CA ALA A 37 -16.68 -2.97 -4.85
C ALA A 37 -16.24 -2.10 -6.02
N GLU A 38 -17.16 -1.43 -6.71
CA GLU A 38 -16.83 -0.60 -7.89
C GLU A 38 -15.66 0.35 -7.59
N PRO A 39 -14.75 0.58 -8.57
CA PRO A 39 -13.67 1.54 -8.40
C PRO A 39 -14.28 2.89 -8.04
N LEU A 40 -14.05 3.31 -6.80
CA LEU A 40 -14.49 4.58 -6.27
C LEU A 40 -13.50 5.64 -6.72
N ILE A 41 -13.75 6.14 -7.93
CA ILE A 41 -13.01 7.27 -8.51
C ILE A 41 -13.76 8.53 -8.14
N VAL A 42 -13.03 9.48 -7.55
CA VAL A 42 -13.53 10.78 -7.12
C VAL A 42 -12.70 11.86 -7.79
N ARG A 43 -13.37 12.82 -8.43
CA ARG A 43 -12.74 13.88 -9.26
C ARG A 43 -13.01 15.29 -8.76
N SER A 44 -13.87 15.47 -7.78
CA SER A 44 -14.15 16.77 -7.16
C SER A 44 -14.27 16.66 -5.63
N GLU A 45 -14.17 17.80 -4.96
CA GLU A 45 -14.38 17.91 -3.53
C GLU A 45 -15.80 17.50 -3.11
N ASP A 46 -16.81 17.82 -3.92
CA ASP A 46 -18.20 17.43 -3.64
C ASP A 46 -18.36 15.90 -3.67
N GLU A 47 -17.83 15.24 -4.72
CA GLU A 47 -17.83 13.78 -4.80
C GLU A 47 -17.05 13.15 -3.64
N PHE A 48 -15.96 13.80 -3.19
CA PHE A 48 -15.18 13.35 -2.04
C PHE A 48 -15.99 13.44 -0.76
N ASN A 49 -16.63 14.58 -0.51
CA ASN A 49 -17.43 14.83 0.68
C ASN A 49 -18.60 13.85 0.77
N GLU A 50 -19.26 13.56 -0.34
CA GLU A 50 -20.35 12.60 -0.39
C GLU A 50 -19.85 11.16 -0.17
N ARG A 51 -18.76 10.77 -0.83
CA ARG A 51 -18.41 9.35 -1.01
C ARG A 51 -17.27 8.87 -0.13
N LEU A 52 -16.34 9.72 0.29
CA LEU A 52 -15.07 9.36 0.94
C LEU A 52 -14.78 10.08 2.26
N LEU A 53 -15.38 11.24 2.52
CA LEU A 53 -15.15 11.98 3.77
C LEU A 53 -15.47 11.10 4.99
N ASN A 54 -14.55 11.11 5.95
CA ASN A 54 -14.56 10.29 7.15
C ASN A 54 -14.55 8.76 6.93
N LYS A 55 -14.20 8.28 5.72
CA LYS A 55 -14.18 6.86 5.37
C LYS A 55 -12.80 6.32 4.98
N ILE A 56 -11.85 7.21 4.69
CA ILE A 56 -10.48 6.85 4.31
C ILE A 56 -9.46 7.57 5.20
N HIS A 57 -8.33 6.90 5.45
CA HIS A 57 -7.35 7.39 6.41
C HIS A 57 -5.95 6.80 6.20
N CYS A 58 -4.97 7.43 6.85
CA CYS A 58 -3.61 6.93 7.01
C CYS A 58 -3.29 6.61 8.49
N ASN A 59 -4.25 6.25 9.33
CA ASN A 59 -3.97 5.76 10.69
C ASN A 59 -3.33 4.35 10.68
N ALA A 60 -3.74 3.52 9.73
CA ALA A 60 -3.06 2.31 9.33
C ALA A 60 -2.68 2.43 7.85
N VAL A 61 -1.55 1.83 7.47
CA VAL A 61 -1.05 1.79 6.10
C VAL A 61 -0.71 0.35 5.75
N ILE A 62 -1.34 -0.16 4.69
CA ILE A 62 -1.03 -1.47 4.11
C ILE A 62 0.05 -1.28 3.04
N VAL A 63 1.17 -1.98 3.20
CA VAL A 63 2.36 -1.80 2.37
C VAL A 63 2.65 -3.05 1.56
N GLY A 64 2.59 -2.92 0.23
CA GLY A 64 3.06 -3.94 -0.72
C GLY A 64 4.54 -3.77 -1.09
N PHE A 65 5.02 -4.61 -2.01
CA PHE A 65 6.42 -4.60 -2.48
C PHE A 65 6.56 -4.32 -3.98
N ASN A 66 5.45 -4.00 -4.67
CA ASN A 66 5.39 -3.77 -6.11
C ASN A 66 6.02 -4.92 -6.93
N TYR A 67 5.41 -6.12 -6.90
CA TYR A 67 5.81 -7.26 -7.73
C TYR A 67 4.59 -8.04 -8.21
N GLY A 68 4.76 -8.88 -9.24
CA GLY A 68 3.65 -9.62 -9.84
C GLY A 68 2.86 -8.81 -10.88
N ILE A 69 3.55 -7.94 -11.62
CA ILE A 69 2.97 -7.17 -12.72
C ILE A 69 2.50 -8.06 -13.87
N ASN A 70 1.57 -7.53 -14.66
CA ASN A 70 1.11 -8.17 -15.89
C ASN A 70 1.97 -7.74 -17.11
N ASP A 71 1.78 -8.45 -18.23
CA ASP A 71 2.52 -8.23 -19.48
C ASP A 71 2.40 -6.79 -20.02
N ASP A 72 1.28 -6.10 -19.78
CA ASP A 72 1.08 -4.73 -20.25
C ASP A 72 1.92 -3.72 -19.46
N ILE A 73 2.05 -3.91 -18.15
CA ILE A 73 2.95 -3.13 -17.30
C ILE A 73 4.41 -3.48 -17.63
N GLU A 74 4.72 -4.77 -17.87
CA GLU A 74 6.07 -5.21 -18.25
C GLU A 74 6.54 -4.55 -19.56
N LYS A 75 5.67 -4.45 -20.58
CA LYS A 75 5.98 -3.73 -21.82
C LYS A 75 6.33 -2.25 -21.61
N ILE A 76 5.62 -1.55 -20.72
CA ILE A 76 5.92 -0.14 -20.41
C ILE A 76 7.30 -0.03 -19.73
N ILE A 77 7.63 -1.00 -18.88
CA ILE A 77 8.88 -1.04 -18.11
C ILE A 77 10.09 -1.35 -18.99
N ASP A 78 9.91 -2.27 -19.95
CA ASP A 78 10.96 -2.71 -20.86
C ASP A 78 11.13 -1.82 -22.10
N ASP A 79 10.25 -0.81 -22.26
CA ASP A 79 10.36 0.16 -23.34
C ASP A 79 11.54 1.13 -23.09
N ASN A 80 12.67 0.84 -23.74
CA ASN A 80 13.88 1.65 -23.69
C ASN A 80 13.73 3.05 -24.32
N SER A 81 12.62 3.34 -24.99
CA SER A 81 12.31 4.69 -25.48
C SER A 81 11.73 5.60 -24.40
N LEU A 82 11.24 5.03 -23.29
CA LEU A 82 10.65 5.77 -22.18
C LEU A 82 11.66 5.93 -21.03
N ASN A 83 11.80 7.17 -20.56
CA ASN A 83 12.45 7.43 -19.27
C ASN A 83 11.48 7.13 -18.11
N GLY A 84 11.98 7.14 -16.87
CA GLY A 84 11.18 6.79 -15.69
C GLY A 84 9.92 7.65 -15.49
N GLU A 85 9.97 8.95 -15.81
CA GLU A 85 8.81 9.84 -15.69
C GLU A 85 7.74 9.53 -16.75
N GLN A 86 8.17 9.18 -17.95
CA GLN A 86 7.28 8.75 -19.03
C GLN A 86 6.63 7.40 -18.71
N GLN A 87 7.39 6.45 -18.16
CA GLN A 87 6.87 5.16 -17.69
C GLN A 87 5.77 5.36 -16.63
N VAL A 88 6.00 6.21 -15.63
CA VAL A 88 4.99 6.55 -14.61
C VAL A 88 3.75 7.19 -15.24
N THR A 89 3.94 8.07 -16.23
CA THR A 89 2.83 8.71 -16.93
C THR A 89 1.95 7.70 -17.66
N GLU A 90 2.54 6.73 -18.36
CA GLU A 90 1.78 5.66 -19.01
C GLU A 90 1.06 4.76 -17.99
N LEU A 91 1.70 4.45 -16.86
CA LEU A 91 1.09 3.66 -15.79
C LEU A 91 -0.10 4.36 -15.14
N LYS A 92 -0.04 5.68 -14.96
CA LYS A 92 -1.18 6.46 -14.45
C LYS A 92 -2.39 6.45 -15.39
N LYS A 93 -2.20 6.17 -16.68
CA LYS A 93 -3.32 6.02 -17.63
C LYS A 93 -4.01 4.66 -17.50
N SER A 94 -3.26 3.62 -17.11
CA SER A 94 -3.78 2.26 -16.95
C SER A 94 -4.30 1.96 -15.54
N MET A 95 -3.86 2.71 -14.54
CA MET A 95 -4.24 2.54 -13.15
C MET A 95 -4.99 3.76 -12.60
N TYR A 96 -6.15 3.50 -12.02
CA TYR A 96 -6.94 4.54 -11.35
C TYR A 96 -6.69 4.51 -9.86
N PHE A 97 -6.51 5.70 -9.27
CA PHE A 97 -6.54 5.85 -7.83
C PHE A 97 -7.97 5.58 -7.33
N SER A 98 -8.19 4.39 -6.80
CA SER A 98 -9.48 3.96 -6.32
C SER A 98 -9.32 3.21 -4.99
N ASN A 99 -10.44 2.82 -4.40
CA ASN A 99 -10.40 1.68 -3.48
C ASN A 99 -9.87 0.44 -4.22
N GLN A 100 -9.05 -0.37 -3.56
CA GLN A 100 -8.39 -1.50 -4.22
C GLN A 100 -9.46 -2.46 -4.74
N TYR A 101 -9.55 -2.54 -6.07
CA TYR A 101 -10.53 -3.34 -6.78
C TYR A 101 -10.11 -4.80 -6.78
N GLY A 102 -10.96 -5.62 -6.17
CA GLY A 102 -10.98 -7.05 -6.39
C GLY A 102 -11.62 -7.41 -7.73
N GLY A 103 -10.84 -8.05 -8.60
CA GLY A 103 -11.37 -9.04 -9.55
C GLY A 103 -11.78 -10.33 -8.83
N SER A 104 -11.51 -11.50 -9.41
CA SER A 104 -11.69 -12.80 -8.72
C SER A 104 -10.89 -12.95 -7.41
N TYR A 105 -9.92 -12.05 -7.15
CA TYR A 105 -8.98 -12.13 -6.04
C TYR A 105 -9.32 -11.25 -4.83
N GLY A 106 -10.02 -10.12 -5.01
CA GLY A 106 -10.56 -9.39 -3.85
C GLY A 106 -11.70 -10.14 -3.16
N LYS A 107 -12.25 -11.18 -3.82
CA LYS A 107 -13.13 -12.19 -3.23
C LYS A 107 -12.53 -12.97 -2.05
N LYS A 108 -11.20 -13.07 -1.95
CA LYS A 108 -10.61 -14.12 -1.10
C LYS A 108 -10.28 -13.70 0.33
N ALA A 109 -10.34 -12.42 0.67
CA ALA A 109 -9.49 -11.98 1.78
C ALA A 109 -9.83 -10.60 2.36
N LEU A 110 -9.42 -9.51 1.70
CA LEU A 110 -9.27 -8.22 2.37
C LEU A 110 -10.59 -7.60 2.86
N ASN A 111 -11.64 -7.61 2.03
CA ASN A 111 -12.96 -7.09 2.43
C ASN A 111 -13.50 -7.85 3.64
N GLU A 112 -13.47 -9.19 3.58
CA GLU A 112 -14.00 -10.01 4.68
C GLU A 112 -13.13 -9.96 5.95
N ALA A 113 -11.83 -9.78 5.78
CA ALA A 113 -10.87 -9.66 6.87
C ALA A 113 -10.95 -8.31 7.59
N PHE A 114 -11.16 -7.21 6.85
CA PHE A 114 -10.94 -5.86 7.37
C PHE A 114 -12.17 -4.96 7.38
N LYS A 115 -13.27 -5.32 6.72
CA LYS A 115 -14.52 -4.53 6.79
C LYS A 115 -15.07 -4.51 8.22
N GLY A 116 -15.49 -3.34 8.68
CA GLY A 116 -15.95 -3.10 10.04
C GLY A 116 -14.83 -3.04 11.08
N THR A 117 -13.57 -3.05 10.66
CA THR A 117 -12.39 -2.94 11.53
C THR A 117 -11.72 -1.58 11.33
N PHE A 118 -10.76 -1.23 12.19
CA PHE A 118 -9.96 -0.01 12.05
C PHE A 118 -9.08 0.03 10.79
N VAL A 119 -8.93 -1.09 10.07
CA VAL A 119 -8.19 -1.18 8.80
C VAL A 119 -9.10 -0.83 7.61
N GLU A 120 -10.44 -0.80 7.78
CA GLU A 120 -11.34 -0.33 6.74
C GLU A 120 -11.09 1.15 6.43
N GLY A 121 -10.81 1.47 5.17
CA GLY A 121 -10.43 2.81 4.73
C GLY A 121 -8.93 3.10 4.80
N ALA A 122 -8.12 2.16 5.28
CA ALA A 122 -6.67 2.33 5.35
C ALA A 122 -6.05 2.59 3.98
N TYR A 123 -5.08 3.49 3.97
CA TYR A 123 -4.25 3.77 2.82
C TYR A 123 -3.41 2.55 2.43
N MET A 124 -3.35 2.25 1.14
CA MET A 124 -2.59 1.15 0.58
C MET A 124 -1.59 1.71 -0.41
N THR A 125 -0.34 1.27 -0.32
CA THR A 125 0.72 1.73 -1.22
C THR A 125 1.84 0.69 -1.27
N ASP A 126 2.73 0.76 -2.25
CA ASP A 126 3.91 -0.11 -2.28
C ASP A 126 5.11 0.52 -1.57
N LEU A 127 5.94 -0.24 -0.87
CA LEU A 127 7.20 0.28 -0.32
C LEU A 127 8.12 0.72 -1.45
N PHE A 128 8.23 -0.10 -2.49
CA PHE A 128 9.13 0.08 -3.61
C PHE A 128 8.44 0.84 -4.72
N LYS A 129 8.86 2.09 -4.88
CA LYS A 129 8.25 3.02 -5.81
C LYS A 129 8.89 2.90 -7.18
N PHE A 130 8.09 3.04 -8.24
CA PHE A 130 8.62 3.34 -9.57
C PHE A 130 9.59 4.53 -9.49
N LYS A 131 10.48 4.67 -10.47
CA LYS A 131 11.48 5.76 -10.50
C LYS A 131 10.82 7.13 -10.28
N LEU A 132 10.88 7.63 -9.05
CA LEU A 132 10.34 8.92 -8.65
C LEU A 132 11.44 9.98 -8.70
N SER A 133 11.90 10.34 -9.89
CA SER A 133 12.78 11.50 -9.99
C SER A 133 12.00 12.77 -9.60
N GLU A 134 12.33 13.43 -8.49
CA GLU A 134 12.15 14.91 -8.42
C GLU A 134 13.48 15.64 -8.76
N LYS A 135 14.59 14.89 -8.81
CA LYS A 135 15.92 15.07 -9.45
C LYS A 135 17.06 14.39 -8.69
N ASN A 136 16.80 13.82 -7.51
CA ASN A 136 17.69 12.86 -6.82
C ASN A 136 16.94 11.97 -5.80
N TRP A 137 15.74 11.53 -6.19
CA TRP A 137 15.04 10.47 -5.49
C TRP A 137 15.02 9.24 -6.41
N GLU A 138 16.03 8.36 -6.35
CA GLU A 138 15.99 7.10 -7.11
C GLU A 138 14.96 6.14 -6.51
N GLY A 139 13.67 6.31 -6.79
CA GLY A 139 12.69 5.23 -6.58
C GLY A 139 13.20 3.97 -7.27
N THR A 140 13.52 2.92 -6.52
CA THR A 140 14.20 1.73 -7.06
C THR A 140 13.28 0.57 -7.37
N GLY A 141 11.99 0.75 -7.16
CA GLY A 141 10.97 -0.24 -7.39
C GLY A 141 10.41 -0.19 -8.79
N MET A 142 11.24 -0.44 -9.81
CA MET A 142 10.65 -1.03 -11.02
C MET A 142 10.12 -2.39 -10.57
N PRO A 143 8.81 -2.64 -10.70
CA PRO A 143 8.26 -3.88 -10.23
C PRO A 143 8.90 -5.05 -10.96
N THR A 144 8.97 -6.17 -10.27
CA THR A 144 9.42 -7.42 -10.89
C THR A 144 8.22 -8.30 -11.17
N ALA A 145 8.30 -9.11 -12.21
CA ALA A 145 7.31 -10.15 -12.44
C ALA A 145 7.29 -11.17 -11.28
N LYS A 146 8.45 -11.46 -10.67
CA LYS A 146 8.59 -12.51 -9.65
C LYS A 146 9.15 -11.99 -8.33
N GLY A 147 8.61 -12.53 -7.23
CA GLY A 147 9.10 -12.24 -5.88
C GLY A 147 10.53 -12.73 -5.60
N SER A 148 10.98 -13.79 -6.28
CA SER A 148 12.37 -14.27 -6.16
C SER A 148 13.38 -13.31 -6.76
N GLU A 149 13.05 -12.68 -7.89
CA GLU A 149 13.87 -11.65 -8.54
C GLU A 149 13.91 -10.39 -7.69
N PHE A 150 12.76 -10.01 -7.12
CA PHE A 150 12.67 -8.93 -6.14
C PHE A 150 13.62 -9.18 -4.95
N LYS A 151 13.51 -10.35 -4.34
CA LYS A 151 14.35 -10.75 -3.20
C LYS A 151 15.84 -10.71 -3.53
N LYS A 152 16.24 -11.21 -4.70
CA LYS A 152 17.63 -11.16 -5.17
C LYS A 152 18.12 -9.70 -5.29
N ARG A 153 17.32 -8.82 -5.91
CA ARG A 153 17.66 -7.39 -6.05
C ARG A 153 17.85 -6.70 -4.71
N LEU A 154 17.03 -7.01 -3.70
CA LEU A 154 17.18 -6.43 -2.36
C LEU A 154 18.48 -6.83 -1.68
N LYS A 155 18.90 -8.09 -1.83
CA LYS A 155 20.17 -8.57 -1.25
C LYS A 155 21.40 -7.98 -1.93
N GLU A 156 21.35 -7.79 -3.25
CA GLU A 156 22.44 -7.17 -4.00
C GLU A 156 22.60 -5.68 -3.72
N LYS A 157 21.52 -5.03 -3.24
CA LYS A 157 21.46 -3.58 -3.01
C LYS A 157 20.69 -3.24 -1.71
N PRO A 158 21.19 -3.65 -0.54
CA PRO A 158 20.47 -3.51 0.74
C PRO A 158 20.20 -2.05 1.12
N GLU A 159 21.03 -1.10 0.65
CA GLU A 159 20.83 0.34 0.85
C GLU A 159 19.52 0.85 0.24
N LYS A 160 18.94 0.10 -0.71
CA LYS A 160 17.66 0.43 -1.31
C LYS A 160 16.49 0.25 -0.36
N ILE A 161 16.59 -0.61 0.66
CA ILE A 161 15.53 -0.74 1.67
C ILE A 161 15.38 0.57 2.44
N GLU A 162 16.47 1.09 3.00
CA GLU A 162 16.45 2.37 3.73
C GLU A 162 15.98 3.51 2.82
N PHE A 163 16.44 3.54 1.58
CA PHE A 163 16.03 4.54 0.59
C PHE A 163 14.51 4.53 0.36
N ASN A 164 13.89 3.36 0.19
CA ASN A 164 12.44 3.26 -0.03
C ASN A 164 11.63 3.57 1.24
N ILE A 165 12.14 3.24 2.43
CA ILE A 165 11.52 3.67 3.70
C ILE A 165 11.52 5.21 3.79
N LYS A 166 12.62 5.87 3.41
CA LYS A 166 12.68 7.33 3.32
C LYS A 166 11.68 7.89 2.30
N GLY A 167 11.52 7.21 1.15
CA GLY A 167 10.51 7.55 0.14
C GLY A 167 9.08 7.43 0.68
N LEU A 168 8.77 6.34 1.40
CA LEU A 168 7.49 6.16 2.08
C LEU A 168 7.25 7.24 3.14
N ARG A 169 8.30 7.65 3.87
CA ARG A 169 8.21 8.76 4.83
C ARG A 169 7.85 10.08 4.16
N TYR A 170 8.45 10.38 3.01
CA TYR A 170 8.10 11.55 2.22
C TYR A 170 6.67 11.48 1.70
N GLU A 171 6.25 10.36 1.14
CA GLU A 171 4.87 10.17 0.68
C GLU A 171 3.86 10.44 1.79
N LEU A 172 4.06 9.83 2.96
CA LEU A 172 3.08 9.94 4.04
C LEU A 172 3.05 11.34 4.65
N TYR A 173 4.19 11.96 4.93
CA TYR A 173 4.21 13.23 5.67
C TYR A 173 4.26 14.47 4.77
N ASN A 174 4.76 14.38 3.55
CA ASN A 174 4.86 15.52 2.64
C ASN A 174 3.77 15.53 1.56
N VAL A 175 3.24 14.36 1.18
CA VAL A 175 2.19 14.28 0.15
C VAL A 175 0.82 14.04 0.77
N ALA A 176 0.69 13.01 1.62
CA ALA A 176 -0.53 12.74 2.37
C ALA A 176 -0.68 13.64 3.62
N GLU A 177 0.39 14.34 4.01
CA GLU A 177 0.41 15.30 5.14
C GLU A 177 -0.12 14.68 6.46
N ILE A 178 0.28 13.45 6.77
CA ILE A 178 -0.10 12.80 8.04
C ILE A 178 0.54 13.52 9.24
N LYS A 179 -0.12 13.44 10.40
CA LYS A 179 0.30 14.12 11.63
C LYS A 179 1.03 13.21 12.61
N GLN A 180 0.72 11.92 12.57
CA GLN A 180 1.29 10.92 13.46
C GLN A 180 1.71 9.67 12.67
N ASP A 181 2.69 8.95 13.20
CA ASP A 181 3.15 7.67 12.69
C ASP A 181 2.00 6.64 12.62
N PRO A 182 1.81 5.94 11.49
CA PRO A 182 0.72 4.99 11.35
C PRO A 182 1.09 3.59 11.83
N ILE A 183 0.11 2.72 11.94
CA ILE A 183 0.31 1.28 12.05
C ILE A 183 0.65 0.73 10.67
N PHE A 184 1.75 0.00 10.53
CA PHE A 184 2.13 -0.57 9.23
C PHE A 184 1.81 -2.05 9.15
N ILE A 185 1.11 -2.44 8.08
CA ILE A 185 0.80 -3.84 7.75
C ILE A 185 1.48 -4.15 6.42
N PHE A 186 2.59 -4.87 6.46
CA PHE A 186 3.33 -5.24 5.27
C PHE A 186 2.82 -6.56 4.70
N LEU A 187 2.47 -6.57 3.43
CA LEU A 187 2.00 -7.74 2.70
C LEU A 187 3.17 -8.50 2.09
N GLY A 188 3.23 -9.81 2.31
CA GLY A 188 4.19 -10.69 1.63
C GLY A 188 5.13 -11.43 2.57
N GLU A 189 4.59 -12.07 3.61
CA GLU A 189 5.34 -12.90 4.58
C GLU A 189 6.51 -13.71 3.95
N GLY A 190 6.28 -14.39 2.82
CA GLY A 190 7.31 -15.21 2.15
C GLY A 190 8.48 -14.45 1.50
N LEU A 191 8.44 -13.11 1.44
CA LEU A 191 9.55 -12.28 0.95
C LEU A 191 10.52 -11.90 2.06
N PHE A 192 10.10 -11.99 3.32
CA PHE A 192 10.86 -11.59 4.48
C PHE A 192 11.66 -12.78 5.01
N ASP A 193 12.93 -12.89 4.64
CA ASP A 193 13.86 -13.68 5.43
C ASP A 193 14.53 -12.82 6.51
N ASP A 194 15.27 -13.48 7.41
CA ASP A 194 15.93 -12.84 8.55
C ASP A 194 16.83 -11.67 8.13
N GLU A 195 17.46 -11.77 6.95
CA GLU A 195 18.32 -10.73 6.40
C GLU A 195 17.52 -9.47 6.01
N ILE A 196 16.46 -9.63 5.22
CA ILE A 196 15.59 -8.51 4.83
C ILE A 196 14.89 -7.91 6.05
N MET A 197 14.41 -8.74 6.98
CA MET A 197 13.78 -8.28 8.21
C MET A 197 14.74 -7.52 9.11
N SER A 198 15.99 -7.97 9.22
CA SER A 198 17.02 -7.25 9.98
C SER A 198 17.24 -5.85 9.41
N LEU A 199 17.37 -5.72 8.09
CA LEU A 199 17.54 -4.42 7.43
C LEU A 199 16.34 -3.49 7.64
N ILE A 200 15.12 -4.02 7.55
CA ILE A 200 13.89 -3.27 7.82
C ILE A 200 13.85 -2.85 9.29
N ASN A 201 14.10 -3.76 10.24
CA ASN A 201 14.05 -3.46 11.68
C ASN A 201 15.11 -2.44 12.12
N VAL A 202 16.25 -2.36 11.42
CA VAL A 202 17.27 -1.33 11.67
C VAL A 202 16.88 0.02 11.06
N SER A 203 16.32 0.01 9.84
CA SER A 203 16.08 1.24 9.08
C SER A 203 14.76 1.91 9.41
N PHE A 204 13.70 1.13 9.63
CA PHE A 204 12.34 1.62 9.78
C PHE A 204 12.14 2.53 10.99
N PRO A 205 12.64 2.20 12.21
CA PRO A 205 12.48 3.06 13.38
C PRO A 205 13.15 4.42 13.26
N LYS A 206 14.13 4.59 12.34
CA LYS A 206 14.75 5.90 12.07
C LYS A 206 13.77 6.90 11.46
N TYR A 207 12.77 6.42 10.71
CA TYR A 207 11.82 7.26 9.97
C TYR A 207 10.41 7.23 10.57
N PHE A 208 10.06 6.13 11.25
CA PHE A 208 8.76 5.91 11.91
C PHE A 208 8.97 5.37 13.34
N PRO A 209 9.54 6.17 14.26
CA PRO A 209 9.95 5.71 15.58
C PRO A 209 8.82 5.23 16.48
N ASN A 210 7.58 5.68 16.24
CA ASN A 210 6.42 5.30 17.05
C ASN A 210 5.56 4.20 16.39
N SER A 211 5.98 3.72 15.22
CA SER A 211 5.26 2.68 14.48
C SER A 211 5.74 1.28 14.84
N LYS A 212 4.80 0.33 14.82
CA LYS A 212 5.09 -1.10 14.72
C LYS A 212 4.81 -1.61 13.31
N ILE A 213 5.63 -2.58 12.90
CA ILE A 213 5.45 -3.32 11.65
C ILE A 213 4.78 -4.65 11.97
N TYR A 214 3.70 -4.94 11.24
CA TYR A 214 3.07 -6.24 11.24
C TYR A 214 3.23 -6.88 9.87
N ILE A 215 3.76 -8.08 9.84
CA ILE A 215 3.88 -8.88 8.61
C ILE A 215 2.60 -9.68 8.44
N PHE A 216 2.10 -9.71 7.20
CA PHE A 216 0.86 -10.38 6.84
C PHE A 216 1.00 -11.04 5.47
N SER A 217 0.34 -12.17 5.24
CA SER A 217 0.37 -12.84 3.94
C SER A 217 -0.24 -11.96 2.84
N HIS A 218 0.33 -12.06 1.64
CA HIS A 218 -0.32 -11.48 0.46
C HIS A 218 -1.60 -12.26 0.13
N TYR A 219 -2.70 -11.56 -0.17
CA TYR A 219 -4.00 -12.16 -0.48
C TYR A 219 -4.03 -13.03 -1.75
N GLN A 220 -2.94 -13.02 -2.54
CA GLN A 220 -2.74 -13.87 -3.72
C GLN A 220 -1.71 -14.99 -3.51
N ARG A 221 -1.28 -15.25 -2.27
CA ARG A 221 -0.33 -16.33 -1.98
C ARG A 221 -0.86 -17.67 -2.52
N ARG A 222 -0.05 -18.33 -3.35
CA ARG A 222 -0.41 -19.62 -3.95
C ARG A 222 -0.61 -20.68 -2.85
N GLY A 223 -1.71 -21.43 -2.93
CA GLY A 223 -2.05 -22.48 -1.98
C GLY A 223 -2.69 -22.00 -0.67
N TYR A 224 -2.89 -20.69 -0.51
CA TYR A 224 -3.51 -20.10 0.66
C TYR A 224 -5.04 -20.10 0.52
N LYS A 225 -5.77 -20.74 1.44
CA LYS A 225 -7.23 -20.74 1.43
C LYS A 225 -7.76 -19.43 2.02
N LYS A 226 -9.01 -19.13 1.71
CA LYS A 226 -9.69 -17.92 2.18
C LYS A 226 -9.83 -17.94 3.71
N GLU A 227 -10.17 -19.09 4.27
CA GLU A 227 -10.37 -19.29 5.70
C GLU A 227 -9.07 -19.10 6.48
N ASP A 228 -7.95 -19.61 5.93
CA ASP A 228 -6.61 -19.42 6.50
C ASP A 228 -6.25 -17.92 6.55
N PHE A 229 -6.55 -17.19 5.48
CA PHE A 229 -6.33 -15.75 5.41
C PHE A 229 -7.17 -14.96 6.42
N ILE A 230 -8.45 -15.30 6.56
CA ILE A 230 -9.34 -14.65 7.54
C ILE A 230 -8.82 -14.92 8.95
N PHE A 231 -8.45 -16.17 9.26
CA PHE A 231 -7.88 -16.52 10.56
C PHE A 231 -6.57 -15.76 10.84
N GLU A 232 -5.68 -15.64 9.85
CA GLU A 232 -4.47 -14.82 9.98
C GLU A 232 -4.82 -13.35 10.25
N ALA A 233 -5.82 -12.80 9.55
CA ALA A 233 -6.26 -11.42 9.73
C ALA A 233 -6.83 -11.17 11.13
N GLU A 234 -7.67 -12.08 11.64
CA GLU A 234 -8.21 -11.98 13.00
C GLU A 234 -7.11 -11.97 14.06
N ASN A 235 -6.07 -12.79 13.88
CA ASN A 235 -4.92 -12.82 14.79
C ASN A 235 -4.07 -11.56 14.69
N LEU A 236 -3.87 -11.04 13.47
CA LEU A 236 -3.24 -9.75 13.22
C LEU A 236 -3.97 -8.63 13.96
N LEU A 237 -5.30 -8.53 13.78
CA LEU A 237 -6.13 -7.51 14.42
C LEU A 237 -6.09 -7.61 15.95
N LYS A 238 -6.16 -8.83 16.51
CA LYS A 238 -6.00 -9.07 17.96
C LYS A 238 -4.64 -8.60 18.48
N ARG A 239 -3.57 -8.88 17.72
CA ARG A 239 -2.20 -8.46 18.09
C ARG A 239 -2.06 -6.94 18.08
N ILE A 240 -2.53 -6.29 17.01
CA ILE A 240 -2.55 -4.83 16.93
C ILE A 240 -3.36 -4.24 18.09
N LYS A 241 -4.52 -4.84 18.38
CA LYS A 241 -5.37 -4.43 19.49
C LYS A 241 -4.66 -4.53 20.85
N SER A 242 -3.95 -5.62 21.09
CA SER A 242 -3.12 -5.78 22.30
C SER A 242 -1.99 -4.76 22.40
N ASP A 243 -1.43 -4.33 21.28
CA ASP A 243 -0.27 -3.46 21.23
C ASP A 243 -0.60 -1.97 21.44
N TYR A 244 -1.83 -1.55 21.13
CA TYR A 244 -2.27 -0.14 21.21
C TYR A 244 -3.56 0.08 22.04
N GLY A 245 -4.14 -0.97 22.63
CA GLY A 245 -5.29 -0.91 23.55
C GLY A 245 -6.67 -0.91 22.86
N ASP A 246 -7.77 -0.68 23.59
CA ASP A 246 -9.13 -0.65 23.00
C ASP A 246 -9.47 0.67 22.27
N SER A 247 -8.49 1.54 22.01
CA SER A 247 -8.73 2.88 21.45
C SER A 247 -9.01 2.89 19.93
N PHE A 248 -9.57 1.80 19.40
CA PHE A 248 -9.84 1.53 17.99
C PHE A 248 -11.32 1.64 17.65
#